data_AF-X1VVP5-F1
#
_entry.id   AF-X1VVP5-F1
#
_cell.length_a   1.000
_cell.length_b   1.000
_cell.length_c   1.000
_cell.angle_alpha   90.00
_cell.angle_beta   90.00
_cell.angle_gamma   90.00
#
_symmetry.space_group_name_H-M   'P 1'
#
loop_
_entity.id
_entity.type
_entity.pdbx_description
1 polymer ?
#
loop_
_entity_poly.entity_id
_entity_poly.type
_entity_poly.pdbx_seq_one_letter_code
_entity_poly.pdbx_strand_id
1 'polypeptide(L)'
;MSHNQDLAQKLAQEYGYLPYMVERYFLFLGVDGTIDLLKANEKPLTPSIRINTLKIVGSDLKERLEQKGFELAPIKEIPYGFNLTKVPLNLGSTHEFLQG
;
A
#
# COMPACT_ATOMS: atom_id res chain seq x y z
N MET A 1 -34.04 10.59 -0.04
CA MET A 1 -32.75 11.24 0.24
C MET A 1 -32.18 10.91 1.63
N SER A 2 -32.97 10.48 2.64
CA SER A 2 -32.42 10.23 3.99
C SER A 2 -31.60 8.93 4.14
N HIS A 3 -31.93 7.87 3.39
CA HIS A 3 -31.31 6.55 3.59
C HIS A 3 -29.79 6.52 3.36
N ASN A 4 -29.28 7.31 2.41
CA ASN A 4 -27.84 7.37 2.13
C ASN A 4 -27.07 8.20 3.16
N GLN A 5 -27.71 9.20 3.79
CA GLN A 5 -27.08 10.00 4.84
C GLN A 5 -26.94 9.19 6.13
N ASP A 6 -27.97 8.42 6.49
CA ASP A 6 -27.93 7.52 7.63
C ASP A 6 -26.84 6.44 7.46
N LEU A 7 -26.68 5.91 6.24
CA LEU A 7 -25.63 4.95 5.92
C LEU A 7 -24.23 5.58 5.95
N ALA A 8 -24.07 6.77 5.36
CA ALA A 8 -22.80 7.49 5.40
C ALA A 8 -22.35 7.78 6.83
N GLN A 9 -23.29 8.17 7.70
CA GLN A 9 -23.01 8.43 9.12
C GLN A 9 -22.59 7.16 9.87
N LYS A 10 -23.23 6.02 9.59
CA LYS A 10 -22.83 4.73 10.18
C LYS A 10 -21.42 4.31 9.75
N LEU A 11 -21.13 4.34 8.46
CA LEU A 11 -19.80 3.98 7.93
C LEU A 11 -18.72 4.96 8.43
N ALA A 12 -19.05 6.24 8.53
CA ALA A 12 -18.14 7.25 9.08
C ALA A 12 -17.76 6.93 10.54
N GLN A 13 -18.72 6.51 11.37
CA GLN A 13 -18.45 6.10 12.75
C GLN A 13 -17.65 4.79 12.83
N GLU A 14 -17.98 3.81 11.98
CA GLU A 14 -17.32 2.50 11.96
C GLU A 14 -15.84 2.58 11.53
N TYR A 15 -15.55 3.32 10.46
CA TYR A 15 -14.21 3.43 9.87
C TYR A 15 -13.44 4.70 10.31
N GLY A 16 -14.01 5.51 11.20
CA GLY A 16 -13.33 6.71 11.75
C GLY A 16 -13.20 7.88 10.77
N TYR A 17 -14.13 8.04 9.83
CA TYR A 17 -14.18 9.16 8.87
C TYR A 17 -15.18 10.23 9.33
N LEU A 18 -15.10 11.42 8.73
CA LEU A 18 -16.14 12.43 8.86
C LEU A 18 -17.29 12.09 7.90
N PRO A 19 -18.57 12.23 8.30
CA PRO A 19 -19.73 11.85 7.46
C PRO A 19 -19.70 12.44 6.05
N TYR A 20 -19.34 13.73 5.91
CA TYR A 20 -19.26 14.38 4.60
C TYR A 20 -18.22 13.74 3.66
N MET A 21 -17.16 13.11 4.19
CA MET A 21 -16.17 12.42 3.37
C MET A 21 -16.75 11.15 2.76
N VAL A 22 -17.51 10.38 3.56
CA VAL A 22 -18.18 9.17 3.08
C VAL A 22 -19.27 9.51 2.06
N GLU A 23 -20.05 10.57 2.30
CA GLU A 23 -21.01 11.08 1.32
C GLU A 23 -20.32 11.46 -0.01
N ARG A 24 -19.12 12.05 0.06
CA ARG A 24 -18.34 12.39 -1.13
C ARG A 24 -17.84 11.16 -1.87
N TYR A 25 -17.41 10.13 -1.15
CA TYR A 25 -17.02 8.86 -1.75
C TYR A 25 -18.21 8.17 -2.42
N PHE A 26 -19.41 8.24 -1.83
CA PHE A 26 -20.62 7.75 -2.50
C PHE A 26 -20.88 8.44 -3.85
N LEU A 27 -20.60 9.74 -3.95
CA LEU A 27 -20.72 10.47 -5.22
C LEU A 27 -19.68 10.04 -6.26
N PHE A 28 -18.47 9.67 -5.84
CA PHE A 28 -17.38 9.31 -6.75
C PHE A 28 -17.38 7.83 -7.15
N LEU A 29 -17.71 6.94 -6.23
CA LEU A 29 -17.49 5.48 -6.36
C LEU A 29 -18.80 4.68 -6.22
N GLY A 30 -19.91 5.34 -5.88
CA GLY A 30 -21.12 4.67 -5.43
C GLY A 30 -20.98 4.12 -4.00
N VAL A 31 -22.05 3.49 -3.51
CA VAL A 31 -22.08 2.92 -2.16
C VAL A 31 -21.13 1.73 -2.03
N ASP A 32 -21.21 0.79 -2.97
CA ASP A 32 -20.39 -0.44 -2.93
C ASP A 32 -18.89 -0.11 -3.07
N GLY A 33 -18.52 0.75 -4.02
CA GLY A 33 -17.13 1.17 -4.20
C GLY A 33 -16.57 1.95 -3.01
N THR A 34 -17.42 2.68 -2.28
CA THR A 34 -17.01 3.32 -1.03
C THR A 34 -16.76 2.31 0.08
N ILE A 35 -17.62 1.30 0.22
CA ILE A 35 -17.41 0.23 1.21
C ILE A 35 -16.10 -0.51 0.90
N ASP A 36 -15.83 -0.81 -0.37
CA ASP A 36 -14.59 -1.46 -0.78
C ASP A 36 -13.35 -0.60 -0.50
N LEU A 37 -13.43 0.71 -0.77
CA LEU A 37 -12.36 1.66 -0.44
C LEU A 37 -12.08 1.68 1.07
N LEU A 38 -13.12 1.81 1.90
CA LEU A 38 -13.00 1.87 3.35
C LEU A 38 -12.36 0.57 3.89
N LYS A 39 -12.85 -0.59 3.44
CA LYS A 39 -12.28 -1.90 3.79
C LYS A 39 -10.84 -2.08 3.31
N ALA A 40 -10.47 -1.49 2.16
CA ALA A 40 -9.11 -1.56 1.65
C ALA A 40 -8.15 -0.71 2.50
N ASN A 41 -8.59 0.45 2.99
CA ASN A 41 -7.79 1.34 3.82
C ASN A 41 -7.47 0.75 5.21
N GLU A 42 -8.31 -0.16 5.73
CA GLU A 42 -8.02 -0.90 6.97
C GLU A 42 -6.88 -1.92 6.82
N LYS A 43 -6.51 -2.27 5.59
CA LYS A 43 -5.44 -3.22 5.34
C LYS A 43 -4.09 -2.52 5.43
N PRO A 44 -3.07 -3.14 6.07
CA PRO A 44 -1.74 -2.58 6.09
C PRO A 44 -1.20 -2.45 4.66
N LEU A 45 -0.52 -1.34 4.39
CA LEU A 45 0.15 -1.12 3.11
C LEU A 45 1.17 -2.22 2.86
N THR A 46 1.19 -2.75 1.64
CA THR A 46 2.24 -3.66 1.22
C THR A 46 3.52 -2.86 1.00
N PRO A 47 4.59 -3.08 1.79
CA PRO A 47 5.83 -2.35 1.61
C PRO A 47 6.42 -2.70 0.25
N SER A 48 6.80 -1.67 -0.51
CA SER A 48 7.39 -1.81 -1.84
C SER A 48 8.63 -0.94 -1.96
N ILE A 49 9.57 -1.34 -2.80
CA ILE A 49 10.83 -0.63 -3.04
C ILE A 49 11.04 -0.38 -4.53
N ARG A 50 11.68 0.75 -4.84
CA ARG A 50 12.14 1.10 -6.18
C ARG A 50 13.66 1.02 -6.22
N ILE A 51 14.17 0.25 -7.14
CA ILE A 51 15.61 0.06 -7.35
C ILE A 51 16.21 1.35 -7.92
N ASN A 52 17.38 1.76 -7.43
CA ASN A 52 18.17 2.77 -8.11
C ASN A 52 19.00 2.16 -9.23
N THR A 53 18.40 2.09 -10.43
CA THR A 53 19.02 1.50 -11.63
C THR A 53 20.29 2.22 -12.12
N LEU A 54 20.58 3.42 -11.60
CA LEU A 54 21.85 4.12 -11.88
C LEU A 54 23.04 3.54 -11.10
N LYS A 55 22.77 2.80 -10.01
CA LYS A 55 23.81 2.26 -9.11
C LYS A 55 23.90 0.75 -9.13
N ILE A 56 22.77 0.06 -9.30
CA ILE A 56 22.70 -1.40 -9.21
C ILE A 56 21.61 -1.96 -10.13
N VAL A 57 21.86 -3.14 -10.69
CA VAL A 57 20.86 -3.89 -11.47
C VAL A 57 19.90 -4.61 -10.53
N GLY A 58 18.65 -4.76 -10.94
CA GLY A 58 17.61 -5.29 -10.06
C GLY A 58 17.80 -6.73 -9.58
N SER A 59 18.41 -7.59 -10.40
CA SER A 59 18.80 -8.95 -10.02
C SER A 59 19.76 -8.95 -8.83
N ASP A 60 20.75 -8.08 -8.87
CA ASP A 60 21.85 -8.05 -7.90
C ASP A 60 21.36 -7.49 -6.57
N LEU A 61 20.50 -6.46 -6.61
CA LEU A 61 19.86 -5.95 -5.40
C LEU A 61 18.97 -7.02 -4.76
N LYS A 62 18.18 -7.72 -5.57
CA LYS A 62 17.31 -8.79 -5.09
C LYS A 62 18.11 -9.87 -4.38
N GLU A 63 19.19 -10.36 -5.00
CA GLU A 63 20.06 -11.38 -4.39
C GLU A 63 20.64 -10.91 -3.05
N ARG A 64 21.15 -9.67 -2.96
CA ARG A 64 21.70 -9.12 -1.70
C ARG A 64 20.67 -9.04 -0.58
N LEU A 65 19.44 -8.66 -0.90
CA LEU A 65 18.36 -8.58 0.08
C LEU A 65 17.86 -9.98 0.47
N GLU A 66 17.77 -10.92 -0.47
CA GLU A 66 17.41 -12.32 -0.18
C GLU A 66 18.45 -13.00 0.73
N GLN A 67 19.75 -12.72 0.54
CA GLN A 67 20.81 -13.18 1.46
C GLN A 67 20.65 -12.64 2.89
N LYS A 68 19.99 -11.50 3.06
CA LYS A 68 19.65 -10.92 4.38
C LYS A 68 18.29 -11.40 4.91
N GLY A 69 17.64 -12.33 4.21
CA GLY A 69 16.38 -12.96 4.61
C GLY A 69 15.12 -12.23 4.17
N PHE A 70 15.22 -11.21 3.31
CA PHE A 70 14.05 -10.58 2.70
C PHE A 70 13.46 -11.48 1.61
N GLU A 71 12.15 -11.38 1.38
CA GLU A 71 11.50 -12.06 0.25
C GLU A 71 10.82 -11.02 -0.64
N LEU A 72 11.26 -10.95 -1.90
CA LEU A 72 10.86 -9.92 -2.87
C LEU A 72 10.06 -10.52 -4.02
N ALA A 73 8.91 -9.92 -4.32
CA ALA A 73 8.08 -10.26 -5.46
C ALA A 73 8.12 -9.11 -6.50
N PRO A 74 8.44 -9.36 -7.78
CA PRO A 74 8.46 -8.32 -8.80
C PRO A 74 7.06 -7.76 -9.05
N ILE A 75 6.98 -6.43 -9.26
CA ILE A 75 5.75 -5.75 -9.68
C ILE A 75 5.71 -5.82 -11.21
N LYS A 76 4.68 -6.47 -11.77
CA LYS A 76 4.61 -6.75 -13.22
C LYS A 76 4.63 -5.49 -14.08
N GLU A 77 4.02 -4.43 -13.58
CA GLU A 77 3.86 -3.15 -14.27
C GLU A 77 5.10 -2.25 -14.11
N ILE A 78 5.99 -2.55 -13.15
CA ILE A 78 7.13 -1.70 -12.80
C ILE A 78 8.42 -2.56 -12.81
N PRO A 79 9.21 -2.55 -13.89
CA PRO A 79 10.38 -3.41 -14.05
C PRO A 79 11.45 -3.26 -12.95
N TYR A 80 11.50 -2.10 -12.30
CA TYR A 80 12.43 -1.76 -11.21
C TYR A 80 11.73 -1.69 -9.84
N GLY A 81 10.54 -2.29 -9.71
CA GLY A 81 9.73 -2.30 -8.50
C GLY A 81 9.61 -3.70 -7.91
N PHE A 82 9.77 -3.80 -6.60
CA PHE A 82 9.54 -5.03 -5.85
C PHE A 82 8.59 -4.78 -4.67
N ASN A 83 7.64 -5.70 -4.49
CA ASN A 83 6.88 -5.83 -3.26
C ASN A 83 7.65 -6.70 -2.27
N LEU A 84 7.64 -6.31 -1.00
CA LEU A 84 8.28 -7.05 0.07
C LEU A 84 7.24 -7.93 0.76
N THR A 85 7.39 -9.23 0.57
CA THR A 85 6.52 -10.24 1.16
C THR A 85 6.99 -10.63 2.56
N LYS A 86 8.29 -10.46 2.84
CA LYS A 86 8.88 -10.67 4.16
C LYS A 86 9.97 -9.64 4.44
N VAL A 87 9.90 -9.06 5.63
CA VAL A 87 10.79 -7.99 6.11
C VAL A 87 11.38 -8.45 7.46
N PRO A 88 12.54 -9.13 7.47
CA PRO A 88 13.16 -9.64 8.71
C PRO A 88 13.80 -8.54 9.55
N LEU A 89 14.13 -7.40 8.93
CA LEU A 89 14.80 -6.27 9.55
C LEU A 89 14.36 -4.96 8.88
N ASN A 90 14.58 -3.85 9.56
CA ASN A 90 14.19 -2.53 9.06
C ASN A 90 14.97 -2.20 7.76
N LEU A 91 14.26 -2.08 6.63
CA LEU A 91 14.83 -1.71 5.33
C LEU A 91 15.66 -0.44 5.38
N GLY A 92 15.21 0.57 6.14
CA GLY A 92 15.92 1.84 6.27
C GLY A 92 17.29 1.74 6.92
N SER A 93 17.58 0.61 7.57
CA SER A 93 18.87 0.31 8.20
C SER A 93 19.80 -0.54 7.32
N THR A 94 19.34 -0.97 6.14
CA THR A 94 20.16 -1.76 5.21
C THR A 94 21.24 -0.93 4.54
N HIS A 95 22.38 -1.53 4.23
CA HIS A 95 23.45 -0.88 3.46
C HIS A 95 22.94 -0.41 2.10
N GLU A 96 22.08 -1.19 1.48
CA GLU A 96 21.46 -0.90 0.18
C GLU A 96 20.64 0.39 0.25
N PHE A 97 19.83 0.57 1.29
CA PHE A 97 19.05 1.79 1.46
C PHE A 97 19.93 3.02 1.75
N LEU A 98 20.94 2.86 2.62
CA LEU A 98 21.82 3.97 3.02
C LEU A 98 22.76 4.42 1.91
N GLN A 99 23.14 3.52 1.01
CA GLN A 99 23.95 3.84 -0.17
C GLN A 99 23.11 4.42 -1.31
N GLY A 100 21.77 4.39 -1.18
CA GLY A 100 20.78 4.93 -2.10
C GLY A 100 20.77 4.26 -3.46
#